data_AF-A0A168LV93-F1
#
_entry.id   AF-A0A168LV93-F1
#
_cell.length_a   1.000
_cell.length_b   1.000
_cell.length_c   1.000
_cell.angle_alpha   90.00
_cell.angle_beta   90.00
_cell.angle_gamma   90.00
#
_symmetry.space_group_name_H-M   'P 1'
#
loop_
_entity.id
_entity.type
_entity.pdbx_description
1 polymer ?
#
loop_
_entity_poly.entity_id
_entity_poly.type
_entity_poly.pdbx_seq_one_letter_code
_entity_poly.pdbx_strand_id
1 'polypeptide(L)'
;MSDYHDQLAAFDEKIVKHPQLASSYATNGFLSALVHLNQESVSDNVTLLKNVVRAFTIVLPPVFLTICKNETETQMWANTEELLQALRHSWIHHANTGVRIYAFKCLQLLVSLESKRERKTEDPKDVFYLNLVRPGHRLLNVPELEKEGISHLDVLLDRLSDNNENNTVITAIINCLTQLVKRRPQFTRAVIGALVAWCKSKPGHMTATDLKNVEKSIKLAFVAMIRTSRLSAYRTELTGAYTAIGGNPSALQSRSSRSNPDRHDETRRKRAPESSSSDRSDKKARTYGSQSTHATHHHQQHQHQHQQQFPIRSMNSGVDVTSLPLNVAANLCMAILQNVSMDTLNERFRMASEFMHYLYPDD
;
A
#
# COMPACT_ATOMS: atom_id res chain seq x y z
N MET A 1 -3.05 -32.71 13.76
CA MET A 1 -3.98 -31.63 13.36
C MET A 1 -3.83 -30.40 14.25
N SER A 2 -3.97 -30.47 15.59
CA SER A 2 -3.73 -29.30 16.49
C SER A 2 -2.34 -28.65 16.29
N ASP A 3 -1.30 -29.48 16.17
CA ASP A 3 0.09 -29.00 16.08
C ASP A 3 0.37 -28.09 14.87
N TYR A 4 -0.27 -28.31 13.71
CA TYR A 4 -0.04 -27.47 12.53
C TYR A 4 -0.68 -26.08 12.67
N HIS A 5 -1.87 -26.01 13.27
CA HIS A 5 -2.52 -24.74 13.58
C HIS A 5 -1.71 -23.94 14.60
N ASP A 6 -1.19 -24.61 15.62
CA ASP A 6 -0.32 -23.99 16.64
C ASP A 6 0.99 -23.45 16.02
N GLN A 7 1.59 -24.19 15.08
CA GLN A 7 2.77 -23.72 14.34
C GLN A 7 2.48 -22.46 13.51
N LEU A 8 1.36 -22.42 12.79
CA LEU A 8 0.97 -21.25 12.00
C LEU A 8 0.63 -20.05 12.90
N ALA A 9 -0.04 -20.28 14.03
CA ALA A 9 -0.34 -19.22 15.01
C ALA A 9 0.95 -18.66 15.64
N ALA A 10 1.89 -19.52 16.03
CA ALA A 10 3.19 -19.11 16.57
C ALA A 10 4.04 -18.36 15.53
N PHE A 11 3.96 -18.76 14.25
CA PHE A 11 4.55 -18.02 13.15
C PHE A 11 3.94 -16.62 13.06
N ASP A 12 2.61 -16.53 13.02
CA ASP A 12 1.91 -15.26 12.90
C ASP A 12 2.21 -14.29 14.05
N GLU A 13 2.24 -14.78 15.28
CA GLU A 13 2.55 -13.94 16.45
C GLU A 13 3.98 -13.40 16.41
N LYS A 14 4.96 -14.24 16.06
CA LYS A 14 6.38 -13.87 16.06
C LYS A 14 6.74 -12.98 14.87
N ILE A 15 6.23 -13.29 13.69
CA ILE A 15 6.60 -12.59 12.44
C ILE A 15 5.99 -11.20 12.37
N VAL A 16 4.79 -11.00 12.93
CA VAL A 16 4.21 -9.64 13.05
C VAL A 16 5.12 -8.73 13.87
N LYS A 17 5.73 -9.24 14.96
CA LYS A 17 6.64 -8.46 15.83
C LYS A 17 8.06 -8.37 15.26
N HIS A 18 8.53 -9.44 14.63
CA HIS A 18 9.93 -9.61 14.21
C HIS A 18 10.03 -10.28 12.83
N PRO A 19 9.82 -9.53 11.73
CA PRO A 19 9.84 -10.07 10.37
C PRO A 19 11.15 -10.74 9.96
N GLN A 20 12.28 -10.34 10.54
CA GLN A 20 13.59 -10.93 10.30
C GLN A 20 13.67 -12.42 10.69
N LEU A 21 12.76 -12.89 11.54
CA LEU A 21 12.69 -14.30 11.95
C LEU A 21 12.07 -15.20 10.88
N ALA A 22 11.58 -14.67 9.76
CA ALA A 22 11.00 -15.49 8.69
C ALA A 22 11.97 -16.56 8.18
N SER A 23 13.27 -16.29 8.21
CA SER A 23 14.32 -17.24 7.81
C SER A 23 14.38 -18.49 8.71
N SER A 24 14.02 -18.39 10.00
CA SER A 24 14.01 -19.56 10.90
C SER A 24 12.86 -20.52 10.60
N TYR A 25 11.86 -20.07 9.82
CA TYR A 25 10.73 -20.88 9.38
C TYR A 25 10.91 -21.46 7.98
N ALA A 26 12.05 -21.22 7.32
CA ALA A 26 12.43 -21.89 6.09
C ALA A 26 12.87 -23.34 6.36
N THR A 27 11.92 -24.16 6.82
CA THR A 27 12.12 -25.55 7.20
C THR A 27 11.12 -26.45 6.47
N ASN A 28 11.52 -27.70 6.21
CA ASN A 28 10.62 -28.68 5.62
C ASN A 28 9.37 -28.94 6.49
N GLY A 29 9.52 -28.96 7.82
CA GLY A 29 8.41 -29.17 8.75
C GLY A 29 7.35 -28.08 8.66
N PHE A 30 7.76 -26.80 8.62
CA PHE A 30 6.81 -25.70 8.47
C PHE A 30 6.12 -25.70 7.10
N LEU A 31 6.84 -25.98 6.01
CA LEU A 31 6.22 -26.11 4.68
C LEU A 31 5.23 -27.27 4.61
N SER A 32 5.54 -28.41 5.23
CA SER A 32 4.62 -29.54 5.33
C SER A 32 3.36 -29.18 6.13
N ALA A 33 3.48 -28.41 7.21
CA ALA A 33 2.33 -27.87 7.94
C ALA A 33 1.47 -26.98 7.04
N LEU A 34 2.07 -26.08 6.25
CA LEU A 34 1.34 -25.22 5.31
C LEU A 34 0.62 -26.03 4.22
N VAL A 35 1.25 -27.09 3.70
CA VAL A 35 0.62 -28.01 2.74
C VAL A 35 -0.62 -28.67 3.35
N HIS A 36 -0.50 -29.24 4.54
CA HIS A 36 -1.64 -29.87 5.23
C HIS A 36 -2.78 -28.88 5.51
N LEU A 37 -2.45 -27.67 5.99
CA LEU A 37 -3.43 -26.62 6.25
C LEU A 37 -4.08 -26.10 4.97
N ASN A 38 -3.35 -26.05 3.86
CA ASN A 38 -3.91 -25.70 2.55
C ASN A 38 -4.97 -26.72 2.12
N GLN A 39 -4.67 -28.02 2.24
CA GLN A 39 -5.62 -29.10 1.93
C GLN A 39 -6.86 -29.07 2.84
N GLU A 40 -6.68 -28.80 4.15
CA GLU A 40 -7.77 -28.60 5.10
C GLU A 40 -8.62 -27.38 4.75
N SER A 41 -8.00 -26.29 4.30
CA SER A 41 -8.71 -25.05 4.00
C SER A 41 -9.62 -25.09 2.78
N VAL A 42 -9.50 -26.15 1.94
CA VAL A 42 -10.42 -26.41 0.82
C VAL A 42 -11.87 -26.58 1.32
N SER A 43 -12.08 -26.96 2.59
CA SER A 43 -13.40 -27.11 3.21
C SER A 43 -13.92 -25.82 3.90
N ASP A 44 -14.02 -24.71 3.18
CA ASP A 44 -14.65 -23.42 3.59
C ASP A 44 -13.93 -22.49 4.59
N ASN A 45 -12.72 -22.80 5.06
CA ASN A 45 -12.01 -21.90 5.98
C ASN A 45 -11.15 -20.84 5.25
N VAL A 46 -11.81 -19.80 4.73
CA VAL A 46 -11.16 -18.68 4.02
C VAL A 46 -10.12 -17.94 4.88
N THR A 47 -10.34 -17.85 6.19
CA THR A 47 -9.40 -17.17 7.09
C THR A 47 -8.10 -17.95 7.23
N LEU A 48 -8.21 -19.27 7.42
CA LEU A 48 -7.06 -20.17 7.44
C LEU A 48 -6.29 -20.08 6.12
N LEU A 49 -6.98 -20.16 4.98
CA LEU A 49 -6.33 -20.07 3.67
C LEU A 49 -5.57 -18.76 3.49
N LYS A 50 -6.15 -17.61 3.85
CA LYS A 50 -5.44 -16.32 3.81
C LYS A 50 -4.15 -16.35 4.63
N ASN A 51 -4.18 -16.96 5.82
CA ASN A 51 -3.00 -17.07 6.68
C ASN A 51 -1.94 -18.00 6.08
N VAL A 52 -2.35 -19.12 5.48
CA VAL A 52 -1.45 -20.05 4.78
C VAL A 52 -0.77 -19.35 3.61
N VAL A 53 -1.51 -18.68 2.72
CA VAL A 53 -0.94 -17.97 1.56
C VAL A 53 0.00 -16.86 2.03
N ARG A 54 -0.37 -16.12 3.07
CA ARG A 54 0.47 -15.06 3.66
C ARG A 54 1.76 -15.63 4.23
N ALA A 55 1.68 -16.68 5.04
CA ALA A 55 2.84 -17.33 5.64
C ALA A 55 3.79 -17.89 4.58
N PHE A 56 3.24 -18.61 3.60
CA PHE A 56 4.01 -19.10 2.45
C PHE A 56 4.72 -17.97 1.71
N THR A 57 4.03 -16.88 1.42
CA THR A 57 4.61 -15.70 0.74
C THR A 57 5.80 -15.12 1.52
N ILE A 58 5.75 -15.12 2.84
CA ILE A 58 6.82 -14.58 3.70
C ILE A 58 8.03 -15.53 3.74
N VAL A 59 7.81 -16.85 3.83
CA VAL A 59 8.90 -17.83 3.93
C VAL A 59 9.48 -18.26 2.58
N LEU A 60 8.80 -18.00 1.47
CA LEU A 60 9.24 -18.42 0.14
C LEU A 60 10.65 -17.90 -0.23
N PRO A 61 11.03 -16.63 0.01
CA PRO A 61 12.39 -16.17 -0.29
C PRO A 61 13.49 -16.90 0.49
N PRO A 62 13.44 -17.03 1.83
CA PRO A 62 14.47 -17.79 2.55
C PRO A 62 14.43 -19.29 2.20
N VAL A 63 13.27 -19.88 1.93
CA VAL A 63 13.15 -21.25 1.40
C VAL A 63 13.92 -21.40 0.09
N PHE A 64 13.72 -20.48 -0.85
CA PHE A 64 14.42 -20.47 -2.13
C PHE A 64 15.94 -20.39 -1.96
N LEU A 65 16.44 -19.55 -1.03
CA LEU A 65 17.88 -19.47 -0.74
C LEU A 65 18.43 -20.76 -0.16
N THR A 66 17.69 -21.41 0.74
CA THR A 66 18.10 -22.69 1.32
C THR A 66 18.27 -23.73 0.22
N ILE A 67 17.31 -23.81 -0.71
CA ILE A 67 17.35 -24.74 -1.83
C ILE A 67 18.50 -24.42 -2.79
N CYS A 68 18.72 -23.14 -3.13
CA CYS A 68 19.86 -22.72 -3.97
C CYS A 68 21.24 -23.13 -3.38
N LYS A 69 21.33 -23.25 -2.05
CA LYS A 69 22.55 -23.62 -1.34
C LYS A 69 22.66 -25.12 -1.10
N ASN A 70 21.53 -25.80 -0.91
CA ASN A 70 21.45 -27.21 -0.55
C ASN A 70 20.52 -27.99 -1.50
N GLU A 71 21.13 -28.63 -2.50
CA GLU A 71 20.44 -29.45 -3.51
C GLU A 71 19.89 -30.78 -2.95
N THR A 72 20.15 -31.10 -1.68
CA THR A 72 19.63 -32.32 -1.03
C THR A 72 18.24 -32.12 -0.41
N GLU A 73 17.75 -30.87 -0.33
CA GLU A 73 16.44 -30.49 0.22
C GLU A 73 15.27 -30.82 -0.71
N THR A 74 15.24 -32.06 -1.20
CA THR A 74 14.24 -32.58 -2.15
C THR A 74 12.81 -32.49 -1.60
N GLN A 75 12.59 -32.84 -0.34
CA GLN A 75 11.27 -32.79 0.29
C GLN A 75 10.80 -31.35 0.52
N MET A 76 11.71 -30.46 0.91
CA MET A 76 11.41 -29.03 1.07
C MET A 76 11.00 -28.41 -0.27
N TRP A 77 11.68 -28.78 -1.35
CA TRP A 77 11.31 -28.36 -2.71
C TRP A 77 9.97 -28.95 -3.15
N ALA A 78 9.71 -30.24 -2.90
CA ALA A 78 8.44 -30.88 -3.23
C ALA A 78 7.25 -30.18 -2.55
N ASN A 79 7.36 -29.88 -1.25
CA ASN A 79 6.33 -29.14 -0.52
C ASN A 79 6.16 -27.70 -1.05
N THR A 80 7.26 -27.07 -1.47
CA THR A 80 7.22 -25.75 -2.11
C THR A 80 6.47 -25.82 -3.44
N GLU A 81 6.80 -26.78 -4.30
CA GLU A 81 6.13 -27.01 -5.59
C GLU A 81 4.63 -27.26 -5.43
N GLU A 82 4.21 -28.02 -4.41
CA GLU A 82 2.79 -28.24 -4.15
C GLU A 82 2.05 -26.92 -3.83
N LEU A 83 2.64 -26.07 -2.99
CA LEU A 83 2.07 -24.75 -2.68
C LEU A 83 2.10 -23.79 -3.89
N LEU A 84 3.13 -23.86 -4.73
CA LEU A 84 3.20 -23.11 -5.98
C LEU A 84 2.14 -23.58 -7.00
N GLN A 85 1.88 -24.89 -7.08
CA GLN A 85 0.78 -25.42 -7.88
C GLN A 85 -0.58 -24.94 -7.34
N ALA A 86 -0.77 -24.91 -6.02
CA ALA A 86 -1.97 -24.36 -5.40
C ALA A 86 -2.14 -22.86 -5.72
N LEU A 87 -1.05 -22.09 -5.71
CA LEU A 87 -1.05 -20.69 -6.14
C LEU A 87 -1.55 -20.54 -7.59
N ARG A 88 -0.94 -21.28 -8.53
CA ARG A 88 -1.21 -21.18 -9.97
C ARG A 88 -2.62 -21.65 -10.34
N HIS A 89 -3.11 -22.73 -9.73
CA HIS A 89 -4.38 -23.35 -10.14
C HIS A 89 -5.59 -22.94 -9.30
N SER A 90 -5.39 -22.57 -8.03
CA SER A 90 -6.49 -22.33 -7.08
C SER A 90 -6.49 -20.91 -6.55
N TRP A 91 -5.42 -20.46 -5.91
CA TRP A 91 -5.46 -19.23 -5.09
C TRP A 91 -5.68 -17.97 -5.92
N ILE A 92 -5.09 -17.85 -7.11
CA ILE A 92 -5.30 -16.69 -8.00
C ILE A 92 -6.70 -16.65 -8.63
N HIS A 93 -7.41 -17.78 -8.65
CA HIS A 93 -8.76 -17.93 -9.19
C HIS A 93 -9.84 -17.99 -8.09
N HIS A 94 -9.44 -17.86 -6.82
CA HIS A 94 -10.32 -18.08 -5.68
C HIS A 94 -11.45 -17.05 -5.59
N ALA A 95 -12.66 -17.47 -5.22
CA ALA A 95 -13.83 -16.59 -5.14
C ALA A 95 -13.63 -15.43 -4.14
N ASN A 96 -12.93 -15.68 -3.03
CA ASN A 96 -12.62 -14.64 -2.05
C ASN A 96 -11.52 -13.67 -2.53
N THR A 97 -11.87 -12.38 -2.63
CA THR A 97 -10.95 -11.29 -2.98
C THR A 97 -9.70 -11.23 -2.10
N GLY A 98 -9.81 -11.46 -0.79
CA GLY A 98 -8.67 -11.41 0.13
C GLY A 98 -7.62 -12.49 -0.17
N VAL A 99 -8.06 -13.71 -0.47
CA VAL A 99 -7.17 -14.80 -0.89
C VAL A 99 -6.44 -14.42 -2.18
N ARG A 100 -7.16 -13.90 -3.19
CA ARG A 100 -6.56 -13.47 -4.46
C ARG A 100 -5.53 -12.36 -4.27
N ILE A 101 -5.77 -11.39 -3.38
CA ILE A 101 -4.81 -10.32 -3.09
C ILE A 101 -3.50 -10.90 -2.53
N TYR A 102 -3.57 -11.83 -1.57
CA TYR A 102 -2.37 -12.51 -1.06
C TYR A 102 -1.70 -13.36 -2.15
N ALA A 103 -2.49 -14.04 -2.99
CA ALA A 103 -2.00 -14.83 -4.10
C ALA A 103 -1.23 -13.98 -5.12
N PHE A 104 -1.77 -12.85 -5.57
CA PHE A 104 -1.07 -11.94 -6.49
C PHE A 104 0.18 -11.32 -5.87
N LYS A 105 0.18 -11.10 -4.55
CA LYS A 105 1.40 -10.69 -3.85
C LYS A 105 2.48 -11.77 -3.87
N CYS A 106 2.09 -13.03 -3.68
CA CYS A 106 2.97 -14.19 -3.83
C CYS A 106 3.49 -14.30 -5.27
N LEU A 107 2.62 -14.15 -6.26
CA LEU A 107 2.97 -14.19 -7.68
C LEU A 107 3.98 -13.08 -8.05
N GLN A 108 3.76 -11.86 -7.58
CA GLN A 108 4.71 -10.75 -7.75
C GLN A 108 6.10 -11.06 -7.16
N LEU A 109 6.12 -11.75 -6.02
CA LEU A 109 7.36 -12.17 -5.37
C LEU A 109 8.07 -13.24 -6.20
N LEU A 110 7.33 -14.22 -6.75
CA LEU A 110 7.87 -15.24 -7.65
C LEU A 110 8.53 -14.63 -8.88
N VAL A 111 7.86 -13.69 -9.56
CA VAL A 111 8.47 -12.95 -10.69
C VAL A 111 9.80 -12.31 -10.28
N SER A 112 9.93 -11.85 -9.03
CA SER A 112 11.18 -11.27 -8.53
C SER A 112 12.26 -12.32 -8.27
N LEU A 113 11.90 -13.50 -7.76
CA LEU A 113 12.82 -14.63 -7.50
C LEU A 113 13.30 -15.29 -8.79
N GLU A 114 12.40 -15.43 -9.75
CA GLU A 114 12.58 -16.08 -11.05
C GLU A 114 13.15 -15.14 -12.13
N SER A 115 13.46 -13.89 -11.77
CA SER A 115 14.11 -12.95 -12.67
C SER A 115 15.55 -12.70 -12.28
N LYS A 116 16.39 -12.49 -13.30
CA LYS A 116 17.78 -12.09 -13.09
C LYS A 116 17.84 -10.64 -12.57
N ARG A 117 18.79 -10.40 -11.68
CA ARG A 117 19.14 -9.04 -11.24
C ARG A 117 20.11 -8.40 -12.23
N GLU A 118 19.88 -7.13 -12.55
CA GLU A 118 20.83 -6.34 -13.35
C GLU A 118 22.12 -6.09 -12.57
N ARG A 119 23.29 -6.27 -13.21
CA ARG A 119 24.63 -6.21 -12.58
C ARG A 119 24.99 -4.85 -11.97
N LYS A 120 24.35 -3.76 -12.39
CA LYS A 120 24.67 -2.39 -11.93
C LYS A 120 24.00 -2.01 -10.60
N THR A 121 23.32 -2.95 -9.94
CA THR A 121 22.41 -2.61 -8.85
C THR A 121 22.74 -3.39 -7.58
N GLU A 122 23.65 -2.83 -6.79
CA GLU A 122 23.92 -3.28 -5.42
C GLU A 122 22.94 -2.58 -4.47
N ASP A 123 21.72 -3.07 -4.43
CA ASP A 123 20.84 -2.77 -3.30
C ASP A 123 21.05 -3.86 -2.23
N PRO A 124 21.59 -3.50 -1.04
CA PRO A 124 21.80 -4.47 0.03
C PRO A 124 20.53 -5.18 0.49
N LYS A 125 19.35 -4.58 0.23
CA LYS A 125 18.04 -5.14 0.60
C LYS A 125 17.49 -6.14 -0.44
N ASP A 126 18.07 -6.18 -1.65
CA ASP A 126 17.67 -7.08 -2.74
C ASP A 126 18.49 -8.37 -2.70
N VAL A 127 18.19 -9.20 -1.69
CA VAL A 127 18.97 -10.39 -1.32
C VAL A 127 18.62 -11.62 -2.18
N PHE A 128 17.49 -11.59 -2.89
CA PHE A 128 16.95 -12.77 -3.60
C PHE A 128 16.81 -12.50 -5.09
N TYR A 129 17.43 -13.33 -5.91
CA TYR A 129 17.40 -13.22 -7.37
C TYR A 129 17.87 -14.52 -8.03
N LEU A 130 17.45 -14.74 -9.28
CA LEU A 130 17.73 -15.99 -9.99
C LEU A 130 19.22 -16.26 -10.19
N ASN A 131 20.07 -15.22 -10.27
CA ASN A 131 21.53 -15.39 -10.44
C ASN A 131 22.22 -16.11 -9.27
N LEU A 132 21.52 -16.36 -8.15
CA LEU A 132 22.05 -17.15 -7.04
C LEU A 132 22.08 -18.66 -7.34
N VAL A 133 21.27 -19.13 -8.28
CA VAL A 133 21.24 -20.52 -8.69
C VAL A 133 22.48 -20.82 -9.52
N ARG A 134 23.26 -21.82 -9.10
CA ARG A 134 24.47 -22.23 -9.83
C ARG A 134 24.10 -22.95 -11.13
N PRO A 135 24.93 -22.86 -12.18
CA PRO A 135 24.74 -23.69 -13.37
C PRO A 135 24.75 -25.18 -13.01
N GLY A 136 23.79 -25.94 -13.54
CA GLY A 136 23.68 -27.39 -13.30
C GLY A 136 23.06 -27.80 -11.96
N HIS A 137 22.36 -26.89 -11.27
CA HIS A 137 21.66 -27.17 -10.02
C HIS A 137 20.63 -28.30 -10.20
N ARG A 138 20.69 -29.35 -9.36
CA ARG A 138 19.89 -30.57 -9.55
C ARG A 138 18.38 -30.40 -9.41
N LEU A 139 17.94 -29.44 -8.61
CA LEU A 139 16.52 -29.18 -8.34
C LEU A 139 15.94 -28.00 -9.12
N LEU A 140 16.79 -27.07 -9.59
CA LEU A 140 16.35 -25.76 -10.09
C LEU A 140 16.92 -25.55 -11.49
N ASN A 141 16.05 -25.45 -12.48
CA ASN A 141 16.43 -25.20 -13.86
C ASN A 141 16.27 -23.70 -14.17
N VAL A 142 17.40 -22.99 -14.27
CA VAL A 142 17.42 -21.52 -14.46
C VAL A 142 16.67 -21.06 -15.70
N PRO A 143 16.89 -21.62 -16.91
CA PRO A 143 16.08 -21.29 -18.09
C PRO A 143 14.57 -21.49 -17.91
N GLU A 144 14.16 -22.58 -17.27
CA GLU A 144 12.73 -22.87 -17.03
C GLU A 144 12.13 -21.86 -16.05
N LEU A 145 12.82 -21.60 -14.94
CA LEU A 145 12.40 -20.60 -13.95
C LEU A 145 12.28 -19.21 -14.58
N GLU A 146 13.24 -18.80 -15.42
CA GLU A 146 13.18 -17.49 -16.10
C GLU A 146 11.96 -17.38 -17.04
N LYS A 147 11.63 -18.46 -17.75
CA LYS A 147 10.42 -18.53 -18.58
C LYS A 147 9.16 -18.49 -17.72
N GLU A 148 9.16 -19.20 -16.60
CA GLU A 148 8.03 -19.21 -15.66
C GLU A 148 7.79 -17.81 -15.05
N GLY A 149 8.85 -17.10 -14.67
CA GLY A 149 8.76 -15.74 -14.16
C GLY A 149 8.15 -14.75 -15.16
N ILE A 150 8.39 -14.94 -16.46
CA ILE A 150 7.71 -14.17 -17.51
C ILE A 150 6.23 -14.56 -17.57
N SER A 151 5.90 -15.85 -17.55
CA SER A 151 4.51 -16.31 -17.53
C SER A 151 3.73 -15.79 -16.31
N HIS A 152 4.36 -15.71 -15.14
CA HIS A 152 3.78 -15.14 -13.93
C HIS A 152 3.54 -13.63 -14.04
N LEU A 153 4.44 -12.91 -14.72
CA LEU A 153 4.22 -11.50 -15.05
C LEU A 153 3.03 -11.34 -15.99
N ASP A 154 2.95 -12.15 -17.04
CA ASP A 154 1.85 -12.10 -18.01
C ASP A 154 0.50 -12.31 -17.33
N VAL A 155 0.40 -13.25 -16.39
CA VAL A 155 -0.81 -13.44 -15.56
C VAL A 155 -1.19 -12.17 -14.78
N LEU A 156 -0.23 -11.44 -14.21
CA LEU A 156 -0.52 -10.16 -13.52
C LEU A 156 -1.02 -9.09 -14.50
N LEU A 157 -0.43 -9.01 -15.71
CA LEU A 157 -0.80 -8.02 -16.72
C LEU A 157 -2.16 -8.34 -17.35
N ASP A 158 -2.45 -9.61 -17.62
CA ASP A 158 -3.73 -10.07 -18.16
C ASP A 158 -4.88 -9.77 -17.20
N ARG A 159 -4.64 -9.93 -15.89
CA ARG A 159 -5.62 -9.58 -14.84
C ARG A 159 -5.96 -8.10 -14.76
N LEU A 160 -5.08 -7.20 -15.20
CA LEU A 160 -5.46 -5.80 -15.35
C LEU A 160 -6.48 -5.62 -16.47
N SER A 161 -6.34 -6.40 -17.56
CA SER A 161 -7.20 -6.31 -18.74
C SER A 161 -8.49 -7.12 -18.61
N ASP A 162 -8.65 -7.89 -17.54
CA ASP A 162 -9.82 -8.72 -17.28
C ASP A 162 -11.04 -7.84 -16.95
N ASN A 163 -12.00 -7.84 -17.86
CA ASN A 163 -13.25 -7.09 -17.76
C ASN A 163 -14.20 -7.60 -16.68
N ASN A 164 -13.87 -8.63 -15.91
CA ASN A 164 -14.69 -9.09 -14.78
C ASN A 164 -13.97 -8.91 -13.44
N GLU A 165 -12.76 -8.33 -13.43
CA GLU A 165 -11.97 -8.23 -12.23
C GLU A 165 -12.40 -7.05 -11.33
N ASN A 166 -12.36 -7.29 -10.03
CA ASN A 166 -12.78 -6.30 -9.03
C ASN A 166 -11.76 -5.16 -8.89
N ASN A 167 -12.23 -3.92 -8.72
CA ASN A 167 -11.43 -2.72 -8.46
C ASN A 167 -10.31 -2.92 -7.41
N THR A 168 -10.56 -3.73 -6.38
CA THR A 168 -9.70 -3.90 -5.23
C THR A 168 -8.53 -4.81 -5.61
N VAL A 169 -8.80 -5.84 -6.40
CA VAL A 169 -7.79 -6.73 -6.97
C VAL A 169 -6.93 -5.96 -7.98
N ILE A 170 -7.55 -5.21 -8.89
CA ILE A 170 -6.83 -4.37 -9.86
C ILE A 170 -5.88 -3.41 -9.14
N THR A 171 -6.37 -2.73 -8.10
CA THR A 171 -5.55 -1.82 -7.28
C THR A 171 -4.40 -2.55 -6.59
N ALA A 172 -4.63 -3.75 -6.06
CA ALA A 172 -3.58 -4.57 -5.45
C ALA A 172 -2.52 -5.00 -6.48
N ILE A 173 -2.92 -5.37 -7.69
CA ILE A 173 -2.01 -5.73 -8.79
C ILE A 173 -1.18 -4.51 -9.22
N ILE A 174 -1.77 -3.32 -9.35
CA ILE A 174 -1.04 -2.08 -9.65
C ILE A 174 0.07 -1.84 -8.61
N ASN A 175 -0.24 -2.02 -7.33
CA ASN A 175 0.74 -1.91 -6.25
C ASN A 175 1.84 -2.97 -6.36
N CYS A 176 1.47 -4.21 -6.67
CA CYS A 176 2.42 -5.30 -6.90
C CYS A 176 3.38 -5.00 -8.07
N LEU A 177 2.86 -4.60 -9.22
CA LEU A 177 3.65 -4.25 -10.40
C LEU A 177 4.55 -3.04 -10.14
N THR A 178 4.06 -2.04 -9.41
CA THR A 178 4.87 -0.88 -9.01
C THR A 178 6.07 -1.30 -8.17
N GLN A 179 5.88 -2.21 -7.21
CA GLN A 179 6.98 -2.72 -6.40
C GLN A 179 7.93 -3.62 -7.19
N LEU A 180 7.38 -4.43 -8.11
CA LEU A 180 8.16 -5.28 -8.98
C LEU A 180 9.15 -4.46 -9.80
N VAL A 181 8.70 -3.45 -10.54
CA VAL A 181 9.57 -2.66 -11.43
C VAL A 181 10.63 -1.86 -10.68
N LYS A 182 10.34 -1.43 -9.45
CA LYS A 182 11.34 -0.78 -8.58
C LYS A 182 12.52 -1.70 -8.28
N ARG A 183 12.31 -3.02 -8.22
CA ARG A 183 13.35 -4.03 -7.98
C ARG A 183 13.87 -4.67 -9.27
N ARG A 184 13.04 -4.72 -10.31
CA ARG A 184 13.29 -5.34 -11.61
C ARG A 184 12.96 -4.36 -12.75
N PRO A 185 13.84 -3.36 -13.01
CA PRO A 185 13.60 -2.34 -14.03
C PRO A 185 13.40 -2.88 -15.46
N GLN A 186 13.87 -4.10 -15.76
CA GLN A 186 13.67 -4.73 -17.06
C GLN A 186 12.18 -4.87 -17.44
N PHE A 187 11.27 -4.94 -16.46
CA PHE A 187 9.83 -5.08 -16.69
C PHE A 187 9.10 -3.73 -16.82
N THR A 188 9.80 -2.60 -16.68
CA THR A 188 9.18 -1.27 -16.65
C THR A 188 8.34 -0.98 -17.89
N ARG A 189 8.82 -1.29 -19.09
CA ARG A 189 8.07 -1.00 -20.34
C ARG A 189 6.76 -1.77 -20.45
N ALA A 190 6.77 -3.06 -20.10
CA ALA A 190 5.57 -3.89 -20.10
C ALA A 190 4.51 -3.34 -19.14
N VAL A 191 4.93 -2.96 -17.93
CA VAL A 191 4.03 -2.36 -16.93
C VAL A 191 3.50 -1.00 -17.37
N ILE A 192 4.34 -0.11 -17.94
CA ILE A 192 3.86 1.16 -18.51
C ILE A 192 2.78 0.91 -19.56
N GLY A 193 3.04 -0.01 -20.49
CA GLY A 193 2.10 -0.37 -21.56
C GLY A 193 0.75 -0.82 -21.02
N ALA A 194 0.75 -1.76 -20.08
CA ALA A 194 -0.48 -2.28 -19.48
C ALA A 194 -1.28 -1.21 -18.71
N LEU A 195 -0.61 -0.37 -17.91
CA LEU A 195 -1.28 0.70 -17.16
C LEU A 195 -1.89 1.77 -18.08
N VAL A 196 -1.19 2.14 -19.16
CA VAL A 196 -1.73 3.07 -20.16
C VAL A 196 -2.89 2.44 -20.93
N ALA A 197 -2.79 1.17 -21.30
CA ALA A 197 -3.84 0.44 -22.00
C ALA A 197 -5.12 0.38 -21.16
N TRP A 198 -5.00 0.09 -19.86
CA TRP A 198 -6.14 0.09 -18.93
C TRP A 198 -6.86 1.44 -18.91
N CYS A 199 -6.13 2.56 -18.84
CA CYS A 199 -6.73 3.90 -18.84
C CYS A 199 -7.46 4.23 -20.15
N LYS A 200 -7.05 3.65 -21.28
CA LYS A 200 -7.68 3.83 -22.60
C LYS A 200 -8.90 2.91 -22.79
N SER A 201 -8.87 1.72 -22.21
CA SER A 201 -9.90 0.69 -22.35
C SER A 201 -10.51 0.37 -20.98
N LYS A 202 -11.29 1.31 -20.44
CA LYS A 202 -11.90 1.16 -19.12
C LYS A 202 -13.00 0.10 -19.15
N PRO A 203 -13.06 -0.81 -18.16
CA PRO A 203 -14.12 -1.81 -18.11
C PRO A 203 -15.50 -1.18 -17.93
N GLY A 204 -16.47 -1.57 -18.77
CA GLY A 204 -17.82 -0.98 -18.76
C GLY A 204 -18.70 -1.37 -17.57
N HIS A 205 -18.34 -2.42 -16.83
CA HIS A 205 -19.10 -2.93 -15.68
C HIS A 205 -18.78 -2.19 -14.37
N MET A 206 -17.68 -1.43 -14.31
CA MET A 206 -17.24 -0.75 -13.09
C MET A 206 -18.02 0.55 -12.86
N THR A 207 -18.29 0.87 -11.59
CA THR A 207 -18.94 2.15 -11.26
C THR A 207 -18.00 3.33 -11.56
N ALA A 208 -18.56 4.52 -11.77
CA ALA A 208 -17.77 5.73 -12.00
C ALA A 208 -16.79 6.04 -10.85
N THR A 209 -17.15 5.69 -9.62
CA THR A 209 -16.28 5.83 -8.43
C THR A 209 -15.11 4.85 -8.50
N ASP A 210 -15.37 3.59 -8.86
CA ASP A 210 -14.34 2.57 -8.95
C ASP A 210 -13.33 2.87 -10.05
N LEU A 211 -13.81 3.32 -11.22
CA LEU A 211 -12.95 3.76 -12.31
C LEU A 211 -12.03 4.89 -11.88
N LYS A 212 -12.56 5.92 -11.20
CA LYS A 212 -11.76 7.03 -10.65
C LYS A 212 -10.74 6.56 -9.61
N ASN A 213 -11.10 5.59 -8.77
CA ASN A 213 -10.21 5.03 -7.76
C ASN A 213 -9.03 4.30 -8.40
N VAL A 214 -9.28 3.46 -9.41
CA VAL A 214 -8.20 2.77 -10.14
C VAL A 214 -7.35 3.76 -10.91
N GLU A 215 -7.92 4.74 -11.63
CA GLU A 215 -7.14 5.78 -12.31
C GLU A 215 -6.22 6.55 -11.34
N LYS A 216 -6.73 6.88 -10.15
CA LYS A 216 -5.93 7.52 -9.11
C LYS A 216 -4.79 6.62 -8.65
N SER A 217 -5.04 5.32 -8.46
CA SER A 217 -4.01 4.32 -8.15
C SER A 217 -2.93 4.27 -9.23
N ILE A 218 -3.31 4.24 -10.51
CA ILE A 218 -2.37 4.25 -11.65
C ILE A 218 -1.54 5.53 -11.64
N LYS A 219 -2.14 6.70 -11.44
CA LYS A 219 -1.42 7.98 -11.36
C LYS A 219 -0.41 7.98 -10.20
N LEU A 220 -0.79 7.43 -9.04
CA LEU A 220 0.12 7.29 -7.90
C LEU A 220 1.27 6.31 -8.18
N ALA A 221 0.98 5.20 -8.87
CA ALA A 221 2.00 4.25 -9.32
C ALA A 221 3.04 4.93 -10.22
N PHE A 222 2.60 5.70 -11.22
CA PHE A 222 3.52 6.48 -12.08
C PHE A 222 4.36 7.46 -11.28
N VAL A 223 3.76 8.23 -10.37
CA VAL A 223 4.49 9.16 -9.50
C VAL A 223 5.55 8.43 -8.67
N ALA A 224 5.22 7.29 -8.09
CA ALA A 224 6.16 6.47 -7.32
C ALA A 224 7.30 5.90 -8.18
N MET A 225 6.98 5.44 -9.40
CA MET A 225 7.97 4.95 -10.36
C MET A 225 8.92 6.08 -10.81
N ILE A 226 8.39 7.26 -11.16
CA ILE A 226 9.17 8.43 -11.58
C ILE A 226 10.14 8.89 -10.49
N ARG A 227 9.72 8.82 -9.22
CA ARG A 227 10.58 9.20 -8.08
C ARG A 227 11.67 8.17 -7.77
N THR A 228 11.53 6.94 -8.25
CA THR A 228 12.50 5.87 -7.99
C THR A 228 13.79 6.13 -8.78
N SER A 229 14.92 6.27 -8.07
CA SER A 229 16.25 6.50 -8.68
C SER A 229 16.65 5.40 -9.66
N ARG A 230 16.36 4.14 -9.33
CA ARG A 230 16.63 2.96 -10.17
C ARG A 230 15.93 3.00 -11.54
N LEU A 231 14.84 3.76 -11.66
CA LEU A 231 14.08 3.92 -12.91
C LEU A 231 14.48 5.19 -13.69
N SER A 232 15.65 5.78 -13.38
CA SER A 232 16.13 7.00 -14.02
C SER A 232 16.19 6.92 -15.54
N ALA A 233 16.62 5.78 -16.08
CA ALA A 233 16.68 5.51 -17.52
C ALA A 233 15.28 5.55 -18.20
N TYR A 234 14.22 5.30 -17.44
CA TYR A 234 12.83 5.28 -17.93
C TYR A 234 12.06 6.56 -17.60
N ARG A 235 12.69 7.58 -16.98
CA ARG A 235 11.98 8.79 -16.51
C ARG A 235 11.20 9.52 -17.59
N THR A 236 11.77 9.64 -18.79
CA THR A 236 11.09 10.30 -19.92
C THR A 236 9.87 9.51 -20.37
N GLU A 237 10.01 8.19 -20.54
CA GLU A 237 8.90 7.28 -20.90
C GLU A 237 7.78 7.32 -19.84
N LEU A 238 8.15 7.23 -18.56
CA LEU A 238 7.23 7.29 -17.41
C LEU A 238 6.50 8.64 -17.33
N THR A 239 7.20 9.75 -17.54
CA THR A 239 6.61 11.10 -17.50
C THR A 239 5.65 11.29 -18.68
N GLY A 240 6.04 10.86 -19.88
CA GLY A 240 5.17 10.89 -21.06
C GLY A 240 3.91 10.07 -20.88
N ALA A 241 4.02 8.84 -20.36
CA ALA A 241 2.88 7.99 -20.05
C ALA A 241 1.97 8.60 -18.97
N TYR A 242 2.55 9.18 -17.90
CA TYR A 242 1.80 9.87 -16.86
C TYR A 242 0.99 11.04 -17.41
N THR A 243 1.57 11.86 -18.30
CA THR A 243 0.84 12.95 -18.96
C THR A 243 -0.24 12.43 -19.90
N ALA A 244 0.03 11.35 -20.64
CA ALA A 244 -0.95 10.74 -21.56
C ALA A 244 -2.22 10.23 -20.86
N ILE A 245 -2.14 9.83 -19.60
CA ILE A 245 -3.30 9.42 -18.77
C ILE A 245 -3.92 10.59 -17.98
N GLY A 246 -3.59 11.83 -18.32
CA GLY A 246 -4.11 13.04 -17.67
C GLY A 246 -3.49 13.31 -16.28
N GLY A 247 -2.23 12.93 -16.08
CA GLY A 247 -1.41 13.35 -14.95
C GLY A 247 -0.86 14.77 -15.15
N ASN A 248 -0.79 15.56 -14.07
CA ASN A 248 -0.25 16.93 -14.13
C ASN A 248 1.28 16.89 -13.92
N PRO A 249 2.11 17.19 -14.93
CA PRO A 249 3.57 17.14 -14.80
C PRO A 249 4.10 18.12 -13.74
N SER A 250 3.40 19.21 -13.46
CA SER A 250 3.76 20.14 -12.37
C SER A 250 3.65 19.51 -10.98
N ALA A 251 2.87 18.43 -10.82
CA ALA A 251 2.81 17.67 -9.56
C ALA A 251 4.04 16.78 -9.34
N LEU A 252 4.85 16.56 -10.37
CA LEU A 252 6.12 15.83 -10.29
C LEU A 252 7.28 16.74 -9.85
N GLN A 253 7.14 18.06 -10.04
CA GLN A 253 8.10 19.03 -9.53
C GLN A 253 8.13 18.94 -8.00
N SER A 254 9.32 18.79 -7.45
CA SER A 254 9.49 18.41 -6.06
C SER A 254 8.89 19.46 -5.10
N ARG A 255 8.32 18.96 -3.99
CA ARG A 255 8.09 19.75 -2.77
C ARG A 255 9.39 20.24 -2.13
N SER A 256 10.58 19.91 -2.66
CA SER A 256 11.88 20.38 -2.18
C SER A 256 12.04 21.91 -2.26
N SER A 257 11.19 22.59 -3.04
CA SER A 257 11.12 24.06 -3.08
C SER A 257 10.27 24.68 -1.96
N ARG A 258 9.49 23.87 -1.21
CA ARG A 258 8.70 24.32 -0.06
C ARG A 258 9.40 24.14 1.28
N SER A 259 10.50 23.39 1.32
CA SER A 259 11.40 23.26 2.48
C SER A 259 12.64 24.16 2.32
N ASN A 260 12.47 25.37 1.80
CA ASN A 260 13.55 26.35 1.82
C ASN A 260 13.45 27.16 3.13
N PRO A 261 14.32 26.93 4.14
CA PRO A 261 14.28 27.67 5.40
C PRO A 261 14.52 29.18 5.22
N ASP A 262 15.10 29.61 4.10
CA ASP A 262 15.38 31.03 3.82
C ASP A 262 14.14 31.92 3.65
N ARG A 263 12.95 31.35 3.38
CA ARG A 263 11.71 32.15 3.30
C ARG A 263 11.17 32.61 4.66
N HIS A 264 11.62 32.00 5.75
CA HIS A 264 11.20 32.40 7.09
C HIS A 264 12.00 33.57 7.68
N ASP A 265 13.23 33.84 7.21
CA ASP A 265 14.03 34.97 7.73
C ASP A 265 13.56 36.32 7.15
N GLU A 266 13.13 36.34 5.90
CA GLU A 266 12.70 37.57 5.21
C GLU A 266 11.34 38.10 5.73
N THR A 267 10.50 37.20 6.25
CA THR A 267 9.22 37.56 6.89
C THR A 267 9.41 38.03 8.34
N ARG A 268 10.53 37.67 8.97
CA ARG A 268 10.85 38.06 10.36
C ARG A 268 11.54 39.42 10.44
N ARG A 269 12.34 39.79 9.43
CA ARG A 269 12.95 41.13 9.34
C ARG A 269 11.95 42.25 9.04
N LYS A 270 10.81 41.95 8.40
CA LYS A 270 9.72 42.92 8.19
C LYS A 270 8.77 43.10 9.39
N ARG A 271 8.98 42.37 10.49
CA ARG A 271 8.17 42.46 11.73
C ARG A 271 8.94 42.99 12.94
N ALA A 272 10.11 43.59 12.74
CA ALA A 272 10.78 44.36 13.79
C ALA A 272 10.24 45.80 13.77
N PRO A 273 9.64 46.32 14.87
CA PRO A 273 9.22 47.70 14.94
C PRO A 273 10.43 48.60 15.23
N GLU A 274 10.79 49.46 14.27
CA GLU A 274 11.66 50.60 14.53
C GLU A 274 10.88 51.62 15.39
N SER A 275 11.47 51.96 16.54
CA SER A 275 11.00 52.99 17.47
C SER A 275 11.53 54.38 17.09
N SER A 276 10.73 55.41 17.42
CA SER A 276 10.90 56.87 17.22
C SER A 276 10.27 57.38 15.91
N SER A 277 9.45 58.43 15.87
CA SER A 277 9.18 59.55 16.78
C SER A 277 7.79 60.18 16.49
N SER A 278 7.32 61.02 17.43
CA SER A 278 6.22 62.01 17.39
C SER A 278 5.92 62.64 16.01
N ASP A 279 4.69 63.00 15.59
CA ASP A 279 3.81 64.02 16.19
C ASP A 279 2.48 64.15 15.38
N ARG A 280 1.38 64.47 16.08
CA ARG A 280 0.15 65.23 15.72
C ARG A 280 -0.62 65.13 14.35
N SER A 281 -1.93 64.89 14.55
CA SER A 281 -3.11 65.70 14.12
C SER A 281 -3.86 65.46 12.77
N ASP A 282 -5.16 65.14 12.94
CA ASP A 282 -6.39 65.66 12.30
C ASP A 282 -6.62 65.62 10.78
N LYS A 283 -7.65 64.85 10.34
CA LYS A 283 -8.97 65.34 9.85
C LYS A 283 -9.79 64.28 9.07
N LYS A 284 -11.09 64.20 9.43
CA LYS A 284 -12.35 64.05 8.62
C LYS A 284 -12.42 62.94 7.53
N ALA A 285 -13.50 62.20 7.30
CA ALA A 285 -14.94 62.48 7.32
C ALA A 285 -15.72 61.15 7.45
N ARG A 286 -16.74 61.02 8.31
CA ARG A 286 -18.16 61.42 8.21
C ARG A 286 -19.06 60.45 7.41
N THR A 287 -19.86 59.75 8.21
CA THR A 287 -21.00 58.84 8.07
C THR A 287 -22.24 59.41 7.37
N TYR A 288 -23.09 58.54 6.80
CA TYR A 288 -24.57 58.45 6.93
C TYR A 288 -25.03 57.23 6.10
N GLY A 289 -25.95 56.34 6.46
CA GLY A 289 -26.92 56.08 7.54
C GLY A 289 -27.69 54.80 7.06
N SER A 290 -28.61 54.14 7.74
CA SER A 290 -29.19 54.08 9.09
C SER A 290 -30.43 53.15 8.94
N GLN A 291 -30.71 52.33 9.95
CA GLN A 291 -32.01 51.83 10.47
C GLN A 291 -31.82 50.38 10.98
N SER A 292 -31.49 50.16 12.27
CA SER A 292 -32.32 50.16 13.50
C SER A 292 -33.38 49.03 13.49
N THR A 293 -33.43 48.10 14.46
CA THR A 293 -33.93 48.35 15.83
C THR A 293 -33.37 47.41 16.93
N HIS A 294 -33.21 48.03 18.12
CA HIS A 294 -33.02 47.60 19.53
C HIS A 294 -33.52 46.20 19.99
N ALA A 295 -32.98 45.53 21.04
CA ALA A 295 -32.71 46.04 22.41
C ALA A 295 -31.60 45.30 23.22
N THR A 296 -30.61 46.09 23.69
CA THR A 296 -30.15 46.41 25.06
C THR A 296 -29.94 45.38 26.22
N HIS A 297 -28.67 45.34 26.70
CA HIS A 297 -28.09 45.15 28.08
C HIS A 297 -28.35 43.83 28.87
N HIS A 298 -27.47 43.25 29.69
CA HIS A 298 -26.30 43.74 30.45
C HIS A 298 -25.36 42.58 30.87
N HIS A 299 -24.12 42.97 31.19
CA HIS A 299 -22.97 42.29 31.80
C HIS A 299 -23.26 41.42 33.05
N GLN A 300 -22.63 40.23 33.22
CA GLN A 300 -21.62 39.92 34.27
C GLN A 300 -21.20 38.43 34.31
N GLN A 301 -19.99 38.20 34.83
CA GLN A 301 -19.28 36.93 35.10
C GLN A 301 -20.07 35.93 35.95
N HIS A 302 -19.92 34.62 35.71
CA HIS A 302 -19.37 33.65 36.67
C HIS A 302 -19.36 32.20 36.12
N GLN A 303 -18.40 31.45 36.64
CA GLN A 303 -18.11 30.04 36.42
C GLN A 303 -19.32 29.13 36.73
N HIS A 304 -19.54 28.06 35.94
CA HIS A 304 -19.64 26.68 36.43
C HIS A 304 -19.89 25.66 35.30
N GLN A 305 -19.29 24.49 35.51
CA GLN A 305 -19.31 23.27 34.71
C GLN A 305 -20.74 22.82 34.36
N HIS A 306 -21.02 22.49 33.10
CA HIS A 306 -22.09 21.55 32.73
C HIS A 306 -21.59 20.65 31.59
N GLN A 307 -21.31 19.39 31.91
CA GLN A 307 -21.17 18.30 30.95
C GLN A 307 -22.53 18.08 30.27
N GLN A 308 -22.64 18.35 28.97
CA GLN A 308 -23.77 17.84 28.18
C GLN A 308 -23.38 16.47 27.61
N GLN A 309 -23.80 15.41 28.31
CA GLN A 309 -23.84 14.06 27.76
C GLN A 309 -24.98 13.98 26.75
N PHE A 310 -24.66 13.72 25.48
CA PHE A 310 -25.65 13.25 24.51
C PHE A 310 -25.71 11.72 24.57
N PRO A 311 -26.90 11.12 24.67
CA PRO A 311 -27.03 9.67 24.76
C PRO A 311 -26.63 9.02 23.43
N ILE A 312 -25.66 8.11 23.49
CA ILE A 312 -25.28 7.25 22.36
C ILE A 312 -26.46 6.34 22.05
N ARG A 313 -27.25 6.68 21.02
CA ARG A 313 -28.16 5.73 20.39
C ARG A 313 -27.36 4.79 19.49
N SER A 314 -27.45 3.49 19.78
CA SER A 314 -27.03 2.42 18.88
C SER A 314 -27.64 2.66 17.48
N MET A 315 -26.79 2.91 16.47
CA MET A 315 -27.24 3.15 15.10
C MET A 315 -27.53 1.83 14.40
N ASN A 316 -28.81 1.64 14.06
CA ASN A 316 -29.28 0.60 13.15
C ASN A 316 -28.66 0.75 11.75
N SER A 317 -28.42 -0.39 11.12
CA SER A 317 -27.86 -0.61 9.78
C SER A 317 -28.79 -0.10 8.66
N GLY A 318 -28.78 1.21 8.39
CA GLY A 318 -29.56 1.77 7.29
C GLY A 318 -29.30 3.24 6.93
N VAL A 319 -28.20 3.85 7.38
CA VAL A 319 -27.89 5.24 7.03
C VAL A 319 -26.98 5.27 5.80
N ASP A 320 -27.51 5.80 4.70
CA ASP A 320 -26.72 6.13 3.51
C ASP A 320 -25.83 7.35 3.82
N VAL A 321 -24.54 7.07 4.01
CA VAL A 321 -23.53 8.07 4.38
C VAL A 321 -23.26 9.04 3.22
N THR A 322 -23.62 8.70 1.99
CA THR A 322 -23.34 9.52 0.80
C THR A 322 -24.30 10.69 0.62
N SER A 323 -25.46 10.66 1.28
CA SER A 323 -26.45 11.75 1.26
C SER A 323 -26.27 12.77 2.37
N LEU A 324 -25.26 12.62 3.23
CA LEU A 324 -25.06 13.51 4.37
C LEU A 324 -24.39 14.83 3.95
N PRO A 325 -24.92 15.99 4.38
CA PRO A 325 -24.24 17.27 4.24
C PRO A 325 -22.84 17.25 4.88
N LEU A 326 -21.85 17.85 4.21
CA LEU A 326 -20.44 17.78 4.61
C LEU A 326 -20.20 18.26 6.04
N ASN A 327 -20.92 19.28 6.49
CA ASN A 327 -20.85 19.80 7.85
C ASN A 327 -21.32 18.79 8.90
N VAL A 328 -22.32 17.98 8.59
CA VAL A 328 -22.86 16.94 9.49
C VAL A 328 -21.88 15.77 9.59
N ALA A 329 -21.32 15.34 8.45
CA ALA A 329 -20.29 14.30 8.44
C ALA A 329 -19.03 14.74 9.20
N ALA A 330 -18.57 15.99 9.01
CA ALA A 330 -17.43 16.54 9.72
C ALA A 330 -17.67 16.61 11.23
N ASN A 331 -18.84 17.06 11.68
CA ASN A 331 -19.19 17.12 13.10
C ASN A 331 -19.30 15.73 13.72
N LEU A 332 -19.85 14.75 13.00
CA LEU A 332 -19.91 13.36 13.46
C LEU A 332 -18.51 12.75 13.60
N CYS A 333 -17.65 12.96 12.61
CA CYS A 333 -16.24 12.54 12.67
C CYS A 333 -15.52 13.18 13.87
N MET A 334 -15.73 14.48 14.10
CA MET A 334 -15.14 15.18 15.25
C MET A 334 -15.66 14.63 16.58
N ALA A 335 -16.96 14.37 16.69
CA ALA A 335 -17.55 13.81 17.91
C ALA A 335 -17.06 12.37 18.20
N ILE A 336 -16.86 11.56 17.17
CA ILE A 336 -16.27 10.23 17.31
C ILE A 336 -14.81 10.35 17.74
N LEU A 337 -14.03 11.20 17.08
CA LEU A 337 -12.61 11.40 17.38
C LEU A 337 -12.38 11.97 18.80
N GLN A 338 -13.29 12.80 19.30
CA GLN A 338 -13.25 13.34 20.66
C GLN A 338 -13.58 12.30 21.75
N ASN A 339 -14.29 11.22 21.39
CA ASN A 339 -14.65 10.14 22.32
C ASN A 339 -13.66 8.96 22.29
N VAL A 340 -12.69 8.96 21.38
CA VAL A 340 -11.64 7.95 21.34
C VAL A 340 -10.49 8.41 22.23
N SER A 341 -10.04 7.55 23.15
CA SER A 341 -8.90 7.88 24.00
C SER A 341 -7.63 8.05 23.16
N MET A 342 -6.79 9.02 23.53
CA MET A 342 -5.53 9.28 22.84
C MET A 342 -4.62 8.04 22.81
N ASP A 343 -4.69 7.17 23.82
CA ASP A 343 -3.94 5.91 23.84
C ASP A 343 -4.41 4.94 22.75
N THR A 344 -5.72 4.79 22.55
CA THR A 344 -6.27 3.96 21.47
C THR A 344 -5.93 4.54 20.10
N LEU A 345 -6.01 5.87 19.96
CA LEU A 345 -5.66 6.57 18.74
C LEU A 345 -4.18 6.36 18.41
N ASN A 346 -3.29 6.54 19.40
CA ASN A 346 -1.86 6.35 19.27
C ASN A 346 -1.48 4.90 18.98
N GLU A 347 -2.14 3.92 19.60
CA GLU A 347 -1.95 2.50 19.32
C GLU A 347 -2.33 2.18 17.86
N ARG A 348 -3.48 2.69 17.39
CA ARG A 348 -3.93 2.49 15.99
C ARG A 348 -3.05 3.23 14.99
N PHE A 349 -2.57 4.43 15.32
CA PHE A 349 -1.59 5.15 14.50
C PHE A 349 -0.23 4.44 14.48
N ARG A 350 0.20 3.87 15.60
CA ARG A 350 1.42 3.06 15.67
C ARG A 350 1.30 1.79 14.83
N MET A 351 0.18 1.08 14.90
CA MET A 351 -0.08 -0.09 14.04
C MET A 351 -0.13 0.27 12.56
N ALA A 352 -0.75 1.39 12.19
CA ALA A 352 -0.80 1.86 10.80
C ALA A 352 0.57 2.35 10.31
N SER A 353 1.34 3.01 11.17
CA SER A 353 2.70 3.49 10.88
C SER A 353 3.69 2.34 10.78
N GLU A 354 3.63 1.34 11.66
CA GLU A 354 4.46 0.13 11.61
C GLU A 354 4.12 -0.71 10.37
N PHE A 355 2.84 -0.82 9.99
CA PHE A 355 2.43 -1.51 8.76
C PHE A 355 2.87 -0.76 7.49
N MET A 356 2.81 0.58 7.50
CA MET A 356 3.29 1.44 6.41
C MET A 356 4.81 1.44 6.31
N HIS A 357 5.53 1.52 7.44
CA HIS A 357 6.99 1.45 7.52
C HIS A 357 7.52 0.05 7.13
N TYR A 358 6.74 -1.00 7.36
CA TYR A 358 7.05 -2.35 6.90
C TYR A 358 6.87 -2.52 5.39
N LEU A 359 5.87 -1.84 4.80
CA LEU A 359 5.61 -1.86 3.35
C LEU A 359 6.44 -0.82 2.57
N TYR A 360 6.85 0.27 3.22
CA TYR A 360 7.60 1.42 2.70
C TYR A 360 8.48 2.01 3.83
N PRO A 361 9.72 1.55 4.00
CA PRO A 361 10.55 1.93 5.14
C PRO A 361 11.11 3.35 5.11
N ASP A 362 10.74 4.18 4.13
CA ASP A 362 11.29 5.52 3.94
C ASP A 362 10.18 6.48 3.48
N ASP A 363 9.49 7.09 4.46
CA ASP A 363 8.99 8.46 4.42
C ASP A 363 9.77 9.29 5.46
#